data_AF-A0A535JD19-F1
#
_entry.id   AF-A0A535JD19-F1
#
_cell.length_a   1.000
_cell.length_b   1.000
_cell.length_c   1.000
_cell.angle_alpha   90.00
_cell.angle_beta   90.00
_cell.angle_gamma   90.00
#
_symmetry.space_group_name_H-M   'P 1'
#
loop_
_entity.id
_entity.type
_entity.pdbx_description
1 polymer ?
#
loop_
_entity_poly.entity_id
_entity_poly.type
_entity_poly.pdbx_seq_one_letter_code
_entity_poly.pdbx_strand_id
1 'polypeptide(L)'
;MRMVLGGLAAVALTLVIALTAVELASQVGEIRGGGQGAAPTSTDDLAELAARLVSPPYPMPDGSTQTATLHPGALPPNAGFDLPLPPGSHLVGSVLRQRTNANPSFDAVLDVAGTPDDVTSFYERELGKKGLTTPPAPQQMQPGGFQGTMGPAKGGMYCKGDGLPYVSVSVFSRPNAANDVRVHFEPAQPPSAQQFIGSPCSQKGGPQPGMPAQRLPALRAPDGVLLQASGSSMGNARQQSDGVATTTKSAGELESFFAQQLSAAGWTRVAGAVDSPLAFSTWKVPGDGDWQGVLIVIEMPAKDRRSLMMRAESPTGFGF
;
A
#
# COMPACT_ATOMS: atom_id res chain seq x y z
N MET A 1 7.21 -20.07 -65.91
CA MET A 1 6.82 -21.17 -64.99
C MET A 1 7.55 -21.13 -63.63
N ARG A 2 7.92 -19.94 -63.12
CA ARG A 2 8.50 -19.76 -61.77
C ARG A 2 7.68 -18.84 -60.85
N MET A 3 6.71 -18.09 -61.37
CA MET A 3 5.81 -17.23 -60.58
C MET A 3 4.58 -17.94 -60.01
N VAL A 4 4.18 -19.10 -60.56
CA VAL A 4 2.97 -19.81 -60.10
C VAL A 4 3.22 -20.67 -58.85
N LEU A 5 4.46 -21.14 -58.64
CA LEU A 5 4.81 -21.94 -57.46
C LEU A 5 4.95 -21.11 -56.17
N GLY A 6 5.39 -19.84 -56.28
CA GLY A 6 5.55 -18.96 -55.11
C GLY A 6 4.21 -18.52 -54.50
N GLY A 7 3.17 -18.36 -55.32
CA GLY A 7 1.83 -18.00 -54.86
C GLY A 7 1.13 -19.12 -54.08
N LEU A 8 1.30 -20.38 -54.50
CA LEU A 8 0.71 -21.54 -53.82
C LEU A 8 1.36 -21.81 -52.46
N ALA A 9 2.68 -21.61 -52.32
CA ALA A 9 3.37 -21.75 -51.05
C ALA A 9 2.99 -20.64 -50.04
N ALA A 10 2.81 -19.40 -50.52
CA ALA A 10 2.38 -18.28 -49.68
C ALA A 10 0.94 -18.45 -49.18
N VAL A 11 0.02 -18.90 -50.05
CA VAL A 11 -1.39 -19.15 -49.69
C VAL A 11 -1.51 -20.31 -48.68
N ALA A 12 -0.76 -21.40 -48.88
CA ALA A 12 -0.73 -22.52 -47.96
C ALA A 12 -0.17 -22.13 -46.57
N LEU A 13 0.88 -21.29 -46.54
CA LEU A 13 1.47 -20.81 -45.29
C LEU A 13 0.51 -19.87 -44.53
N THR A 14 -0.20 -18.97 -45.22
CA THR A 14 -1.24 -18.13 -44.61
C THR A 14 -2.42 -18.94 -44.09
N LEU A 15 -2.82 -20.02 -44.77
CA LEU A 15 -3.89 -20.91 -44.31
C LEU A 15 -3.48 -21.68 -43.05
N VAL A 16 -2.24 -22.17 -42.97
CA VAL A 16 -1.73 -22.86 -41.77
C VAL A 16 -1.56 -21.90 -40.59
N ILE A 17 -1.13 -20.65 -40.82
CA ILE A 17 -1.05 -19.62 -39.77
C ILE A 17 -2.45 -19.19 -39.30
N ALA A 18 -3.42 -19.07 -40.22
CA ALA A 18 -4.79 -18.76 -39.86
C ALA A 18 -5.48 -19.91 -39.09
N LEU A 19 -5.23 -21.16 -39.48
CA LEU A 19 -5.76 -22.35 -38.79
C LEU A 19 -5.13 -22.53 -37.40
N THR A 20 -3.82 -22.33 -37.25
CA THR A 20 -3.16 -22.40 -35.93
C THR A 20 -3.53 -21.22 -35.02
N ALA A 21 -3.77 -20.02 -35.56
CA ALA A 21 -4.27 -18.88 -34.79
C ALA A 21 -5.71 -19.09 -34.29
N VAL A 22 -6.56 -19.78 -35.06
CA VAL A 22 -7.94 -20.11 -34.66
C VAL A 22 -7.96 -21.21 -33.58
N GLU A 23 -7.06 -22.19 -33.63
CA GLU A 23 -6.91 -23.23 -32.58
C GLU A 23 -6.26 -22.72 -31.29
N LEU A 24 -5.33 -21.76 -31.35
CA LEU A 24 -4.78 -21.11 -30.16
C LEU A 24 -5.79 -20.13 -29.53
N ALA A 25 -6.59 -19.44 -30.34
CA ALA A 25 -7.63 -18.55 -29.82
C ALA A 25 -8.78 -19.32 -29.13
N SER A 26 -9.08 -20.55 -29.57
CA SER A 26 -10.07 -21.40 -28.89
C SER A 26 -9.56 -21.97 -27.56
N GLN A 27 -8.27 -22.30 -27.46
CA GLN A 27 -7.66 -22.74 -26.18
C GLN A 27 -7.45 -21.61 -25.17
N VAL A 28 -7.20 -20.37 -25.62
CA VAL A 28 -7.05 -19.21 -24.71
C VAL A 28 -8.42 -18.65 -24.26
N GLY A 29 -9.52 -19.01 -24.94
CA GLY A 29 -10.88 -18.64 -24.57
C GLY A 29 -11.46 -19.34 -23.34
N GLU A 30 -10.78 -20.37 -22.81
CA GLU A 30 -11.29 -21.26 -21.75
C GLU A 30 -10.61 -21.11 -20.38
N ILE A 31 -9.78 -20.09 -20.16
CA ILE A 31 -9.52 -19.65 -18.78
C ILE A 31 -10.50 -18.52 -18.43
N ARG A 32 -11.80 -18.86 -18.43
CA ARG A 32 -12.81 -18.01 -17.78
C ARG A 32 -12.66 -18.20 -16.27
N GLY A 33 -12.07 -17.23 -15.59
CA GLY A 33 -12.06 -17.17 -14.14
C GLY A 33 -13.49 -17.05 -13.61
N GLY A 34 -13.94 -18.06 -12.86
CA GLY A 34 -15.28 -18.13 -12.25
C GLY A 34 -16.30 -18.87 -13.11
N GLY A 35 -16.95 -19.89 -12.54
CA GLY A 35 -18.09 -20.57 -13.15
C GLY A 35 -19.33 -19.67 -13.26
N GLN A 36 -20.45 -20.21 -13.74
CA GLN A 36 -21.74 -19.50 -13.76
C GLN A 36 -22.19 -19.17 -12.32
N GLY A 37 -21.77 -18.02 -11.80
CA GLY A 37 -22.20 -17.52 -10.50
C GLY A 37 -23.58 -16.89 -10.63
N ALA A 38 -24.58 -17.44 -9.93
CA ALA A 38 -25.81 -16.71 -9.65
C ALA A 38 -25.51 -15.60 -8.64
N ALA A 39 -26.24 -14.48 -8.71
CA ALA A 39 -26.17 -13.45 -7.68
C ALA A 39 -26.56 -14.06 -6.31
N PRO A 40 -25.91 -13.66 -5.20
CA PRO A 40 -26.17 -14.22 -3.88
C PRO A 40 -27.67 -14.11 -3.53
N THR A 41 -28.24 -15.22 -3.08
CA THR A 41 -29.69 -15.36 -2.81
C THR A 41 -30.09 -14.91 -1.40
N SER A 42 -29.13 -14.76 -0.48
CA SER A 42 -29.36 -14.29 0.89
C SER A 42 -28.30 -13.29 1.35
N THR A 43 -28.66 -12.43 2.31
CA THR A 43 -27.71 -11.56 3.05
C THR A 43 -26.68 -12.38 3.83
N ASP A 44 -27.05 -13.58 4.24
CA ASP A 44 -26.19 -14.46 5.06
C ASP A 44 -25.06 -15.05 4.21
N ASP A 45 -25.33 -15.43 2.96
CA ASP A 45 -24.30 -15.90 2.02
C ASP A 45 -23.26 -14.80 1.71
N LEU A 46 -23.73 -13.56 1.55
CA LEU A 46 -22.85 -12.41 1.32
C LEU A 46 -22.03 -12.07 2.57
N ALA A 47 -22.65 -12.11 3.75
CA ALA A 47 -21.97 -11.87 5.02
C ALA A 47 -20.91 -12.94 5.29
N GLU A 48 -21.22 -14.21 5.05
CA GLU A 48 -20.26 -15.32 5.17
C GLU A 48 -19.09 -15.17 4.19
N LEU A 49 -19.37 -14.90 2.92
CA LEU A 49 -18.34 -14.70 1.90
C LEU A 49 -17.43 -13.53 2.28
N ALA A 50 -18.00 -12.37 2.59
CA ALA A 50 -17.25 -11.18 2.92
C ALA A 50 -16.43 -11.38 4.21
N ALA A 51 -16.98 -12.03 5.24
CA ALA A 51 -16.26 -12.36 6.47
C ALA A 51 -15.04 -13.27 6.20
N ARG A 52 -15.18 -14.27 5.33
CA ARG A 52 -14.08 -15.16 4.93
C ARG A 52 -13.02 -14.44 4.09
N LEU A 53 -13.41 -13.49 3.25
CA LEU A 53 -12.50 -12.70 2.41
C LEU A 53 -11.66 -11.69 3.23
N VAL A 54 -12.20 -11.14 4.31
CA VAL A 54 -11.51 -10.15 5.16
C VAL A 54 -10.78 -10.76 6.36
N SER A 55 -10.93 -12.07 6.58
CA SER A 55 -10.20 -12.82 7.60
C SER A 55 -8.98 -13.51 6.98
N PRO A 56 -7.83 -13.58 7.69
CA PRO A 56 -6.71 -14.38 7.24
C PRO A 56 -7.14 -15.86 7.07
N PRO A 57 -6.84 -16.51 5.93
CA PRO A 57 -7.20 -17.92 5.70
C PRO A 57 -6.25 -18.90 6.43
N TYR A 58 -5.25 -18.39 7.15
CA TYR A 58 -4.24 -19.15 7.86
C TYR A 58 -4.27 -18.84 9.37
N PRO A 59 -3.88 -19.79 10.22
CA PRO A 59 -3.69 -19.51 11.64
C PRO A 59 -2.56 -18.48 11.82
N MET A 60 -2.72 -17.66 12.84
CA MET A 60 -1.67 -16.73 13.28
C MET A 60 -0.45 -17.50 13.80
N PRO A 61 0.74 -16.86 13.93
CA PRO A 61 1.95 -17.54 14.42
C PRO A 61 1.80 -18.22 15.78
N ASP A 62 0.86 -17.77 16.62
CA ASP A 62 0.51 -18.37 17.92
C ASP A 62 -0.48 -19.55 17.81
N GLY A 63 -0.80 -19.98 16.59
CA GLY A 63 -1.77 -21.03 16.29
C GLY A 63 -3.23 -20.61 16.42
N SER A 64 -3.52 -19.37 16.84
CA SER A 64 -4.89 -18.87 16.96
C SER A 64 -5.50 -18.62 15.58
N THR A 65 -6.81 -18.79 15.48
CA THR A 65 -7.58 -18.37 14.31
C THR A 65 -8.23 -17.02 14.60
N GLN A 66 -8.32 -16.21 13.55
CA GLN A 66 -9.01 -14.94 13.59
C GLN A 66 -10.30 -15.04 12.77
N THR A 67 -11.41 -14.63 13.36
CA THR A 67 -12.69 -14.50 12.69
C THR A 67 -13.06 -13.04 12.50
N ALA A 68 -13.90 -12.77 11.51
CA ALA A 68 -14.47 -11.47 11.24
C ALA A 68 -16.01 -11.55 11.30
N THR A 69 -16.64 -10.55 11.90
CA THR A 69 -18.09 -10.36 11.87
C THR A 69 -18.40 -8.98 11.34
N LEU A 70 -19.18 -8.91 10.26
CA LEU A 70 -19.55 -7.66 9.60
C LEU A 70 -20.81 -7.07 10.23
N HIS A 71 -20.80 -5.77 10.46
CA HIS A 71 -21.93 -4.99 10.96
C HIS A 71 -22.24 -3.85 9.99
N PRO A 72 -22.98 -4.10 8.89
CA PRO A 72 -23.38 -3.05 7.96
C PRO A 72 -24.20 -1.96 8.67
N GLY A 73 -23.87 -0.68 8.41
CA GLY A 73 -24.55 0.47 8.99
C GLY A 73 -24.40 0.64 10.52
N ALA A 74 -23.60 -0.19 11.18
CA ALA A 74 -23.50 -0.23 12.64
C ALA A 74 -22.06 -0.44 13.13
N LEU A 75 -21.79 0.00 14.36
CA LEU A 75 -20.60 -0.40 15.11
C LEU A 75 -20.85 -1.75 15.77
N PRO A 76 -19.81 -2.51 16.10
CA PRO A 76 -20.01 -3.79 16.76
C PRO A 76 -20.55 -3.56 18.18
N PRO A 77 -21.57 -4.32 18.61
CA PRO A 77 -22.04 -4.24 19.99
C PRO A 77 -20.93 -4.72 20.93
N ASN A 78 -20.78 -4.06 22.08
CA ASN A 78 -19.87 -4.46 23.15
C ASN A 78 -18.37 -4.52 22.76
N ALA A 79 -17.92 -3.75 21.75
CA ALA A 79 -16.52 -3.70 21.32
C ALA A 79 -15.54 -3.04 22.33
N GLY A 80 -15.99 -2.72 23.55
CA GLY A 80 -15.16 -2.16 24.62
C GLY A 80 -14.70 -0.72 24.39
N PHE A 81 -15.14 -0.07 23.31
CA PHE A 81 -14.80 1.31 22.98
C PHE A 81 -15.94 2.02 22.26
N ASP A 82 -16.31 3.18 22.79
CA ASP A 82 -17.29 4.08 22.18
C ASP A 82 -16.57 5.03 21.22
N LEU A 83 -16.66 4.72 19.92
CA LEU A 83 -16.00 5.49 18.85
C LEU A 83 -16.74 6.82 18.62
N PRO A 84 -16.08 7.99 18.78
CA PRO A 84 -16.70 9.26 18.42
C PRO A 84 -16.97 9.35 16.91
N LEU A 85 -18.20 9.67 16.53
CA LEU A 85 -18.62 9.86 15.14
C LEU A 85 -18.71 11.36 14.83
N PRO A 86 -18.07 11.86 13.75
CA PRO A 86 -18.23 13.25 13.33
C PRO A 86 -19.70 13.62 13.10
N PRO A 87 -20.17 14.81 13.51
CA PRO A 87 -21.55 15.22 13.27
C PRO A 87 -21.91 15.15 11.78
N GLY A 88 -23.05 14.53 11.47
CA GLY A 88 -23.49 14.34 10.08
C GLY A 88 -22.71 13.28 9.29
N SER A 89 -21.81 12.51 9.92
CA SER A 89 -21.19 11.37 9.27
C SER A 89 -22.21 10.27 8.98
N HIS A 90 -22.05 9.58 7.85
CA HIS A 90 -22.78 8.36 7.54
C HIS A 90 -21.89 7.15 7.85
N LEU A 91 -22.31 6.30 8.78
CA LEU A 91 -21.61 5.06 9.10
C LEU A 91 -21.94 4.00 8.05
N VAL A 92 -20.97 3.64 7.21
CA VAL A 92 -21.13 2.60 6.19
C VAL A 92 -21.21 1.22 6.85
N GLY A 93 -20.40 1.00 7.88
CA GLY A 93 -20.42 -0.20 8.71
C GLY A 93 -19.10 -0.45 9.40
N SER A 94 -18.99 -1.61 10.02
CA SER A 94 -17.77 -2.04 10.71
C SER A 94 -17.51 -3.54 10.57
N VAL A 95 -16.30 -3.96 10.91
CA VAL A 95 -15.92 -5.36 11.06
C VAL A 95 -15.32 -5.57 12.45
N LEU A 96 -15.91 -6.49 13.22
CA LEU A 96 -15.34 -6.98 14.47
C LEU A 96 -14.38 -8.11 14.16
N ARG A 97 -13.17 -8.04 14.70
CA ARG A 97 -12.11 -9.02 14.56
C ARG A 97 -11.90 -9.70 15.90
N GLN A 98 -12.15 -11.00 15.94
CA GLN A 98 -12.00 -11.79 17.15
C GLN A 98 -10.92 -12.83 16.96
N ARG A 99 -10.02 -12.93 17.93
CA ARG A 99 -8.97 -13.95 18.00
C ARG A 99 -9.11 -14.70 19.32
N THR A 100 -8.86 -16.00 19.30
CA THR A 100 -8.84 -16.81 20.51
C THR A 100 -7.89 -16.22 21.55
N ASN A 101 -8.34 -16.08 22.80
CA ASN A 101 -7.58 -15.52 23.94
C ASN A 101 -7.18 -14.03 23.82
N ALA A 102 -7.77 -13.28 22.90
CA ALA A 102 -7.53 -11.85 22.71
C ALA A 102 -8.83 -11.04 22.88
N ASN A 103 -8.70 -9.79 23.31
CA ASN A 103 -9.81 -8.84 23.26
C ASN A 103 -10.08 -8.46 21.79
N PRO A 104 -11.35 -8.30 21.38
CA PRO A 104 -11.69 -8.09 19.97
C PRO A 104 -11.34 -6.66 19.53
N SER A 105 -10.73 -6.54 18.35
CA SER A 105 -10.50 -5.25 17.67
C SER A 105 -11.58 -5.01 16.62
N PHE A 106 -11.69 -3.77 16.12
CA PHE A 106 -12.61 -3.51 15.02
C PHE A 106 -12.10 -2.43 14.08
N ASP A 107 -12.58 -2.49 12.83
CA ASP A 107 -12.43 -1.42 11.85
C ASP A 107 -13.81 -0.85 11.52
N ALA A 108 -13.92 0.47 11.45
CA ALA A 108 -15.14 1.19 11.04
C ALA A 108 -14.87 2.02 9.78
N VAL A 109 -15.87 2.10 8.91
CA VAL A 109 -15.83 2.89 7.66
C VAL A 109 -16.96 3.91 7.70
N LEU A 110 -16.60 5.18 7.49
CA LEU A 110 -17.53 6.30 7.52
C LEU A 110 -17.38 7.16 6.26
N ASP A 111 -18.50 7.69 5.79
CA ASP A 111 -18.51 8.83 4.88
C ASP A 111 -18.59 10.12 5.70
N VAL A 112 -17.59 10.99 5.58
CA VAL A 112 -17.50 12.24 6.36
C VAL A 112 -17.27 13.45 5.45
N ALA A 113 -18.19 14.41 5.50
CA ALA A 113 -18.07 15.68 4.77
C ALA A 113 -16.98 16.59 5.38
N GLY A 114 -16.52 17.58 4.60
CA GLY A 114 -15.49 18.54 5.01
C GLY A 114 -14.10 18.19 4.48
N THR A 115 -13.08 18.90 4.97
CA THR A 115 -11.68 18.67 4.56
C THR A 115 -11.05 17.55 5.40
N PRO A 116 -9.99 16.88 4.92
CA PRO A 116 -9.23 15.93 5.74
C PRO A 116 -8.71 16.54 7.04
N ASP A 117 -8.39 17.83 7.06
CA ASP A 117 -7.98 18.54 8.25
C ASP A 117 -9.09 18.60 9.29
N ASP A 118 -10.30 19.00 8.89
CA ASP A 118 -11.47 19.05 9.78
C ASP A 118 -11.76 17.69 10.42
N VAL A 119 -11.70 16.61 9.62
CA VAL A 119 -11.91 15.24 10.09
C VAL A 119 -10.87 14.86 11.14
N THR A 120 -9.58 15.06 10.85
CA THR A 120 -8.53 14.71 11.81
C THR A 120 -8.56 15.55 13.09
N SER A 121 -8.88 16.85 12.99
CA SER A 121 -9.02 17.72 14.17
C SER A 121 -10.23 17.36 15.02
N PHE A 122 -11.31 16.82 14.43
CA PHE A 122 -12.40 16.22 15.19
C PHE A 122 -11.90 15.03 16.02
N TYR A 123 -11.25 14.06 15.39
CA TYR A 123 -10.79 12.86 16.09
C TYR A 123 -9.74 13.18 17.15
N GLU A 124 -8.79 14.06 16.87
CA GLU A 124 -7.78 14.48 17.83
C GLU A 124 -8.41 15.03 19.12
N ARG A 125 -9.41 15.90 18.99
CA ARG A 125 -10.13 16.48 20.13
C ARG A 125 -10.96 15.44 20.88
N GLU A 126 -11.77 14.64 20.18
CA GLU A 126 -12.69 13.70 20.83
C GLU A 126 -11.98 12.48 21.43
N LEU A 127 -10.92 11.99 20.79
CA LEU A 127 -10.07 10.94 21.35
C LEU A 127 -9.22 11.48 22.51
N GLY A 128 -8.77 12.73 22.43
CA GLY A 128 -8.08 13.41 23.54
C GLY A 128 -8.90 13.46 24.82
N LYS A 129 -10.21 13.73 24.72
CA LYS A 129 -11.14 13.66 25.88
C LYS A 129 -11.25 12.26 26.49
N LYS A 130 -10.97 11.21 25.72
CA LYS A 130 -10.94 9.80 26.17
C LYS A 130 -9.55 9.37 26.66
N GLY A 131 -8.59 10.29 26.76
CA GLY A 131 -7.21 10.04 27.20
C GLY A 131 -6.34 9.34 26.15
N LEU A 132 -6.76 9.36 24.88
CA LEU A 132 -5.98 8.89 23.74
C LEU A 132 -5.31 10.09 23.10
N THR A 133 -3.99 10.15 23.16
CA THR A 133 -3.21 11.26 22.60
C THR A 133 -2.32 10.76 21.48
N THR A 134 -1.96 11.62 20.54
CA THR A 134 -0.93 11.27 19.56
C THR A 134 0.34 10.86 20.31
N PRO A 135 0.98 9.72 19.98
CA PRO A 135 2.25 9.39 20.59
C PRO A 135 3.23 10.55 20.33
N PRO A 136 4.13 10.87 21.27
CA PRO A 136 5.21 11.80 21.00
C PRO A 136 5.88 11.34 19.71
N ALA A 137 6.01 12.24 18.73
CA ALA A 137 6.54 11.88 17.43
C ALA A 137 7.81 11.04 17.64
N PRO A 138 7.88 9.79 17.14
CA PRO A 138 9.17 9.18 16.90
C PRO A 138 9.96 10.25 16.13
N GLN A 139 11.21 10.54 16.51
CA GLN A 139 12.08 11.40 15.69
C GLN A 139 11.90 10.95 14.25
N GLN A 140 11.27 11.80 13.45
CA GLN A 140 10.51 11.40 12.28
C GLN A 140 11.32 10.38 11.48
N MET A 141 10.92 9.11 11.50
CA MET A 141 11.21 8.24 10.36
C MET A 141 10.37 8.82 9.24
N GLN A 142 10.92 9.84 8.58
CA GLN A 142 10.37 10.35 7.35
C GLN A 142 10.30 9.14 6.40
N PRO A 143 9.11 8.78 5.91
CA PRO A 143 9.00 7.70 4.94
C PRO A 143 9.83 8.10 3.72
N GLY A 144 10.96 7.42 3.52
CA GLY A 144 11.74 7.52 2.29
C GLY A 144 11.09 6.70 1.19
N GLY A 145 11.52 6.89 -0.06
CA GLY A 145 10.95 6.14 -1.17
C GLY A 145 9.81 6.84 -1.88
N PHE A 146 9.17 6.11 -2.79
CA PHE A 146 7.99 6.57 -3.52
C PHE A 146 6.81 6.81 -2.58
N GLN A 147 6.34 8.04 -2.57
CA GLN A 147 5.15 8.45 -1.82
C GLN A 147 3.95 8.20 -2.74
N GLY A 148 3.14 7.19 -2.40
CA GLY A 148 1.91 6.92 -3.15
C GLY A 148 1.04 8.17 -3.21
N THR A 149 0.54 8.53 -4.40
CA THR A 149 -0.55 9.51 -4.53
C THR A 149 -1.90 8.88 -4.15
N MET A 150 -1.93 7.55 -4.05
CA MET A 150 -3.05 6.78 -3.52
C MET A 150 -2.68 6.29 -2.12
N GLY A 151 -3.20 6.99 -1.12
CA GLY A 151 -3.03 6.73 0.31
C GLY A 151 -3.99 7.64 1.07
N PRO A 152 -4.11 7.50 2.40
CA PRO A 152 -4.87 8.46 3.16
C PRO A 152 -4.28 9.87 2.94
N ALA A 153 -5.13 10.83 2.57
CA ALA A 153 -4.79 12.24 2.46
C ALA A 153 -4.28 12.79 3.81
N LYS A 154 -4.84 12.26 4.91
CA LYS A 154 -4.39 12.53 6.28
C LYS A 154 -4.71 11.35 7.18
N GLY A 155 -4.02 11.26 8.31
CA GLY A 155 -4.30 10.25 9.31
C GLY A 155 -3.55 10.52 10.60
N GLY A 156 -3.85 9.71 11.61
CA GLY A 156 -3.23 9.82 12.92
C GLY A 156 -3.39 8.53 13.70
N MET A 157 -2.44 8.29 14.60
CA MET A 157 -2.54 7.26 15.62
C MET A 157 -2.66 7.92 16.98
N TYR A 158 -3.54 7.40 17.82
CA TYR A 158 -3.84 7.92 19.14
C TYR A 158 -3.71 6.78 20.15
N CYS A 159 -2.88 7.00 21.15
CA CYS A 159 -2.38 6.00 22.07
C CYS A 159 -2.79 6.32 23.50
N LYS A 160 -3.01 5.29 24.31
CA LYS A 160 -3.17 5.43 25.76
C LYS A 160 -1.87 4.99 26.45
N GLY A 161 -0.95 5.93 26.61
CA GLY A 161 0.40 5.66 27.11
C GLY A 161 1.24 4.83 26.14
N ASP A 162 2.21 4.08 26.67
CA ASP A 162 3.21 3.33 25.88
C ASP A 162 2.73 1.95 25.39
N GLY A 163 1.43 1.76 25.23
CA GLY A 163 0.86 0.44 24.96
C GLY A 163 -0.51 0.49 24.32
N LEU A 164 -1.17 -0.68 24.28
CA LEU A 164 -2.57 -0.80 23.92
C LEU A 164 -3.46 -0.24 25.06
N PRO A 165 -4.65 0.32 24.77
CA PRO A 165 -5.30 0.41 23.46
C PRO A 165 -4.77 1.56 22.58
N TYR A 166 -5.00 1.44 21.27
CA TYR A 166 -4.80 2.55 20.33
C TYR A 166 -5.95 2.66 19.33
N VAL A 167 -6.06 3.85 18.75
CA VAL A 167 -6.94 4.15 17.63
C VAL A 167 -6.10 4.66 16.47
N SER A 168 -6.29 4.13 15.26
CA SER A 168 -5.73 4.74 14.04
C SER A 168 -6.86 5.26 13.15
N VAL A 169 -6.66 6.45 12.59
CA VAL A 169 -7.60 7.14 11.71
C VAL A 169 -6.89 7.37 10.39
N SER A 170 -7.55 7.00 9.29
CA SER A 170 -7.10 7.23 7.92
C SER A 170 -8.20 7.91 7.13
N VAL A 171 -7.90 9.03 6.50
CA VAL A 171 -8.85 9.84 5.73
C VAL A 171 -8.48 9.79 4.26
N PHE A 172 -9.31 9.17 3.44
CA PHE A 172 -9.16 9.13 1.98
C PHE A 172 -10.09 10.17 1.35
N SER A 173 -9.50 11.19 0.72
CA SER A 173 -10.27 12.17 -0.04
C SER A 173 -10.88 11.52 -1.28
N ARG A 174 -12.18 11.74 -1.49
CA ARG A 174 -12.89 11.32 -2.70
C ARG A 174 -13.34 12.57 -3.47
N PRO A 175 -12.95 12.73 -4.74
CA PRO A 175 -13.37 13.88 -5.55
C PRO A 175 -14.90 13.99 -5.61
N ASN A 176 -15.44 15.17 -5.32
CA ASN A 176 -16.89 15.48 -5.34
C ASN A 176 -17.76 14.56 -4.45
N ALA A 177 -17.19 13.95 -3.42
CA ALA A 177 -17.90 13.10 -2.47
C ALA A 177 -17.35 13.32 -1.04
N ALA A 178 -18.08 12.83 -0.04
CA ALA A 178 -17.57 12.78 1.34
C ALA A 178 -16.27 11.97 1.40
N ASN A 179 -15.38 12.25 2.36
CA ASN A 179 -14.17 11.46 2.57
C ASN A 179 -14.53 10.04 3.01
N ASP A 180 -13.79 9.04 2.54
CA ASP A 180 -13.80 7.67 3.11
C ASP A 180 -12.87 7.70 4.32
N VAL A 181 -13.45 7.61 5.52
CA VAL A 181 -12.73 7.62 6.79
C VAL A 181 -12.73 6.22 7.35
N ARG A 182 -11.53 5.71 7.61
CA ARG A 182 -11.31 4.40 8.21
C ARG A 182 -10.74 4.56 9.59
N VAL A 183 -11.41 3.97 10.57
CA VAL A 183 -10.97 3.99 11.96
C VAL A 183 -10.74 2.58 12.44
N HIS A 184 -9.54 2.29 12.91
CA HIS A 184 -9.19 1.04 13.57
C HIS A 184 -9.10 1.27 15.08
N PHE A 185 -9.67 0.38 15.86
CA PHE A 185 -9.47 0.33 17.31
C PHE A 185 -8.87 -1.01 17.70
N GLU A 186 -7.73 -0.95 18.39
CA GLU A 186 -7.10 -2.11 19.01
C GLU A 186 -7.19 -1.98 20.53
N PRO A 187 -7.84 -2.92 21.23
CA PRO A 187 -7.97 -2.86 22.69
C PRO A 187 -6.67 -3.23 23.39
N ALA A 188 -6.60 -2.93 24.70
CA ALA A 188 -5.60 -3.57 25.57
C ALA A 188 -5.74 -5.09 25.49
N GLN A 189 -4.64 -5.79 25.24
CA GLN A 189 -4.64 -7.26 25.15
C GLN A 189 -4.24 -7.90 26.48
N PRO A 190 -4.80 -9.07 26.85
CA PRO A 190 -4.33 -9.82 28.00
C PRO A 190 -2.87 -10.28 27.80
N PRO A 191 -2.10 -10.55 28.87
CA PRO A 191 -0.69 -10.96 28.75
C PRO A 191 -0.46 -12.18 27.86
N SER A 192 -1.43 -13.10 27.80
CA SER A 192 -1.40 -14.29 26.93
C SER A 192 -1.47 -13.97 25.44
N ALA A 193 -1.98 -12.80 25.05
CA ALA A 193 -2.13 -12.37 23.65
C ALA A 193 -1.10 -11.31 23.22
N GLN A 194 -0.25 -10.82 24.13
CA GLN A 194 0.71 -9.72 23.89
C GLN A 194 1.99 -10.14 23.15
N GLN A 195 2.03 -11.31 22.50
CA GLN A 195 3.32 -11.99 22.37
C GLN A 195 4.26 -11.57 21.23
N PHE A 196 3.87 -10.82 20.19
CA PHE A 196 4.81 -10.75 19.03
C PHE A 196 4.94 -9.47 18.21
N ILE A 197 4.22 -8.39 18.51
CA ILE A 197 4.48 -7.09 17.87
C ILE A 197 4.42 -6.04 18.97
N GLY A 198 5.53 -5.33 19.18
CA GLY A 198 5.53 -4.19 20.09
C GLY A 198 4.36 -3.28 19.75
N SER A 199 3.62 -2.82 20.76
CA SER A 199 2.54 -1.86 20.52
C SER A 199 3.09 -0.69 19.71
N PRO A 200 2.39 -0.21 18.66
CA PRO A 200 2.86 0.95 17.91
C PRO A 200 2.91 2.22 18.78
N CYS A 201 2.31 2.17 19.98
CA CYS A 201 2.38 3.21 20.99
C CYS A 201 3.59 3.10 21.93
N SER A 202 4.31 1.98 21.92
CA SER A 202 5.42 1.75 22.84
C SER A 202 6.62 2.61 22.49
N GLN A 203 6.95 3.52 23.40
CA GLN A 203 8.21 4.29 23.43
C GLN A 203 9.36 3.48 24.06
N LYS A 204 9.14 2.24 24.54
CA LYS A 204 10.20 1.41 25.15
C LYS A 204 11.22 0.86 24.14
N GLY A 205 11.06 1.16 22.87
CA GLY A 205 12.22 1.35 22.01
C GLY A 205 12.53 2.84 22.00
N GLY A 206 13.71 3.25 22.46
CA GLY A 206 14.34 4.45 21.87
C GLY A 206 14.47 4.27 20.35
N PRO A 207 15.32 5.02 19.62
CA PRO A 207 15.77 4.49 18.34
C PRO A 207 16.22 3.05 18.61
N GLN A 208 15.55 2.05 18.01
CA GLN A 208 15.97 0.65 18.15
C GLN A 208 17.48 0.68 17.90
N PRO A 209 18.33 0.28 18.86
CA PRO A 209 19.76 0.29 18.63
C PRO A 209 20.03 -0.55 17.39
N GLY A 210 20.48 0.10 16.31
CA GLY A 210 20.71 -0.55 15.02
C GLY A 210 19.58 -0.45 13.97
N MET A 211 18.55 0.39 14.14
CA MET A 211 17.73 0.78 12.98
C MET A 211 18.58 1.64 12.03
N PRO A 212 18.73 1.23 10.76
CA PRO A 212 19.58 1.97 9.84
C PRO A 212 19.00 3.35 9.57
N ALA A 213 19.87 4.35 9.52
CA ALA A 213 19.47 5.71 9.13
C ALA A 213 18.77 5.68 7.78
N GLN A 214 17.61 6.34 7.65
CA GLN A 214 16.89 6.48 6.38
C GLN A 214 17.81 7.18 5.36
N ARG A 215 18.13 6.49 4.26
CA ARG A 215 18.95 7.01 3.17
C ARG A 215 18.11 7.44 1.97
N LEU A 216 16.90 6.91 1.83
CA LEU A 216 16.02 7.25 0.72
C LEU A 216 15.26 8.55 1.00
N PRO A 217 15.32 9.56 0.12
CA PRO A 217 14.44 10.72 0.24
C PRO A 217 13.00 10.35 -0.13
N ALA A 218 12.04 11.14 0.34
CA ALA A 218 10.65 11.02 -0.06
C ALA A 218 10.47 11.53 -1.50
N LEU A 219 9.98 10.68 -2.40
CA LEU A 219 9.75 10.98 -3.82
C LEU A 219 8.26 11.07 -4.13
N ARG A 220 7.77 12.25 -4.52
CA ARG A 220 6.37 12.48 -4.89
C ARG A 220 6.19 12.45 -6.41
N ALA A 221 5.05 11.97 -6.89
CA ALA A 221 4.76 11.95 -8.31
C ALA A 221 4.46 13.35 -8.86
N PRO A 222 4.67 13.62 -10.16
CA PRO A 222 4.20 14.85 -10.80
C PRO A 222 2.68 14.87 -10.92
N ASP A 223 2.12 16.05 -11.18
CA ASP A 223 0.69 16.23 -11.44
C ASP A 223 0.19 15.30 -12.55
N GLY A 224 -1.00 14.73 -12.33
CA GLY A 224 -1.63 13.80 -13.28
C GLY A 224 -1.02 12.40 -13.32
N VAL A 225 -0.08 12.07 -12.41
CA VAL A 225 0.45 10.71 -12.25
C VAL A 225 -0.17 10.04 -11.04
N LEU A 226 -0.79 8.88 -11.25
CA LEU A 226 -1.23 8.03 -10.15
C LEU A 226 -0.08 7.11 -9.75
N LEU A 227 0.52 7.35 -8.59
CA LEU A 227 1.63 6.56 -8.05
C LEU A 227 1.14 5.69 -6.89
N GLN A 228 1.42 4.39 -6.98
CA GLN A 228 1.17 3.41 -5.94
C GLN A 228 2.51 2.88 -5.45
N ALA A 229 2.83 3.06 -4.16
CA ALA A 229 3.99 2.39 -3.56
C ALA A 229 3.68 0.89 -3.47
N SER A 230 4.57 0.04 -3.97
CA SER A 230 4.35 -1.42 -4.07
C SER A 230 5.32 -2.25 -3.24
N GLY A 231 6.36 -1.63 -2.68
CA GLY A 231 7.32 -2.31 -1.81
C GLY A 231 8.32 -1.35 -1.19
N SER A 232 8.79 -1.66 0.01
CA SER A 232 9.91 -0.96 0.65
C SER A 232 10.70 -1.92 1.52
N SER A 233 12.03 -1.83 1.50
CA SER A 233 12.90 -2.54 2.43
C SER A 233 13.92 -1.57 3.03
N MET A 234 14.22 -1.75 4.32
CA MET A 234 15.17 -0.94 5.07
C MET A 234 16.17 -1.86 5.76
N GLY A 235 17.27 -2.17 5.07
CA GLY A 235 18.41 -2.90 5.64
C GLY A 235 19.60 -1.99 5.92
N ASN A 236 20.57 -2.52 6.67
CA ASN A 236 21.78 -1.79 7.06
C ASN A 236 22.69 -1.42 5.89
N ALA A 237 22.80 -2.29 4.89
CA ALA A 237 23.63 -2.09 3.70
C ALA A 237 22.84 -1.76 2.43
N ARG A 238 21.51 -1.87 2.48
CA ARG A 238 20.62 -1.70 1.32
C ARG A 238 19.25 -1.23 1.76
N GLN A 239 18.76 -0.19 1.11
CA GLN A 239 17.40 0.31 1.25
C GLN A 239 16.79 0.44 -0.13
N GLN A 240 15.54 0.00 -0.27
CA GLN A 240 14.85 -0.01 -1.57
C GLN A 240 13.41 0.44 -1.41
N SER A 241 12.90 1.12 -2.43
CA SER A 241 11.49 1.46 -2.59
C SER A 241 11.07 1.20 -4.02
N ASP A 242 9.92 0.55 -4.17
CA ASP A 242 9.33 0.18 -5.44
C ASP A 242 7.94 0.82 -5.58
N GLY A 243 7.56 1.13 -6.80
CA GLY A 243 6.24 1.71 -7.08
C GLY A 243 5.76 1.43 -8.50
N VAL A 244 4.47 1.70 -8.71
CA VAL A 244 3.81 1.63 -10.00
C VAL A 244 3.18 2.99 -10.29
N ALA A 245 3.51 3.57 -11.44
CA ALA A 245 2.86 4.77 -11.94
C ALA A 245 1.88 4.45 -13.07
N THR A 246 0.67 5.02 -13.00
CA THR A 246 -0.28 5.08 -14.12
C THR A 246 -0.28 6.50 -14.70
N THR A 247 0.19 6.63 -15.93
CA THR A 247 0.35 7.92 -16.62
C THR A 247 0.65 7.71 -18.11
N THR A 248 0.44 8.74 -18.93
CA THR A 248 0.91 8.81 -20.32
C THR A 248 2.36 9.29 -20.45
N LYS A 249 2.99 9.78 -19.37
CA LYS A 249 4.39 10.23 -19.37
C LYS A 249 5.35 9.08 -19.66
N SER A 250 6.37 9.34 -20.46
CA SER A 250 7.43 8.38 -20.78
C SER A 250 8.30 8.05 -19.55
N ALA A 251 9.05 6.94 -19.62
CA ALA A 251 10.04 6.61 -18.60
C ALA A 251 11.08 7.73 -18.39
N GLY A 252 11.51 8.40 -19.46
CA GLY A 252 12.46 9.51 -19.40
C GLY A 252 11.90 10.75 -18.68
N GLU A 253 10.63 11.10 -18.94
CA GLU A 253 9.98 12.22 -18.24
C GLU A 253 9.84 11.95 -16.74
N LEU A 254 9.46 10.73 -16.35
CA LEU A 254 9.36 10.35 -14.94
C LEU A 254 10.73 10.29 -14.26
N GLU A 255 11.74 9.71 -14.90
CA GLU A 255 13.11 9.69 -14.38
C GLU A 255 13.63 11.10 -14.14
N SER A 256 13.46 12.00 -15.11
CA SER A 256 13.90 13.39 -14.99
C SER A 256 13.21 14.13 -13.85
N PHE A 257 11.91 13.88 -13.64
CA PHE A 257 11.16 14.48 -12.55
C PHE A 257 11.64 14.00 -11.17
N PHE A 258 11.84 12.70 -11.00
CA PHE A 258 12.36 12.15 -9.74
C PHE A 258 13.84 12.50 -9.53
N ALA A 259 14.64 12.59 -10.60
CA ALA A 259 16.03 13.04 -10.54
C ALA A 259 16.17 14.45 -9.95
N GLN A 260 15.26 15.37 -10.27
CA GLN A 260 15.22 16.71 -9.67
C GLN A 260 15.00 16.65 -8.15
N GLN A 261 14.12 15.77 -7.69
CA GLN A 261 13.87 15.57 -6.25
C GLN A 261 15.09 14.93 -5.55
N LEU A 262 15.78 13.99 -6.20
CA LEU A 262 17.03 13.41 -5.68
C LEU A 262 18.11 14.48 -5.54
N SER A 263 18.31 15.32 -6.56
CA SER A 263 19.24 16.45 -6.49
C SER A 263 18.88 17.45 -5.41
N ALA A 264 17.59 17.80 -5.26
CA ALA A 264 17.13 18.67 -4.17
C ALA A 264 17.35 18.06 -2.78
N ALA A 265 17.36 16.73 -2.67
CA ALA A 265 17.72 15.99 -1.46
C ALA A 265 19.24 15.80 -1.27
N GLY A 266 20.08 16.43 -2.11
CA GLY A 266 21.54 16.41 -2.00
C GLY A 266 22.23 15.23 -2.69
N TRP A 267 21.50 14.40 -3.45
CA TRP A 267 22.10 13.32 -4.24
C TRP A 267 22.81 13.89 -5.47
N THR A 268 24.03 13.43 -5.74
CA THR A 268 24.81 13.88 -6.89
C THR A 268 24.75 12.85 -8.00
N ARG A 269 24.27 13.22 -9.19
CA ARG A 269 24.16 12.29 -10.32
C ARG A 269 25.55 11.87 -10.79
N VAL A 270 25.74 10.57 -11.01
CA VAL A 270 26.99 9.98 -11.51
C VAL A 270 26.84 9.64 -12.99
N ALA A 271 25.77 8.92 -13.34
CA ALA A 271 25.46 8.55 -14.71
C ALA A 271 23.96 8.35 -14.88
N GLY A 272 23.54 8.09 -16.11
CA GLY A 272 22.18 7.69 -16.44
C GLY A 272 21.97 7.64 -17.93
N ALA A 273 20.95 6.91 -18.37
CA ALA A 273 20.54 6.85 -19.76
C ALA A 273 19.02 6.79 -19.85
N VAL A 274 18.51 7.29 -20.98
CA VAL A 274 17.12 7.17 -21.37
C VAL A 274 17.13 6.48 -22.72
N ASP A 275 16.66 5.24 -22.73
CA ASP A 275 16.55 4.41 -23.93
C ASP A 275 15.25 3.59 -23.82
N SER A 276 14.21 4.09 -24.48
CA SER A 276 12.84 3.57 -24.37
C SER A 276 12.81 2.04 -24.58
N PRO A 277 12.17 1.26 -23.69
CA PRO A 277 11.21 1.65 -22.64
C PRO A 277 11.82 1.92 -21.26
N LEU A 278 13.16 2.04 -21.15
CA LEU A 278 13.89 2.13 -19.90
C LEU A 278 14.50 3.53 -19.72
N ALA A 279 14.39 4.08 -18.52
CA ALA A 279 15.20 5.19 -18.06
C ALA A 279 15.84 4.84 -16.72
N PHE A 280 17.11 5.19 -16.55
CA PHE A 280 17.79 5.01 -15.27
C PHE A 280 18.79 6.12 -14.99
N SER A 281 19.08 6.30 -13.71
CA SER A 281 20.21 7.11 -13.24
C SER A 281 20.88 6.50 -12.02
N THR A 282 22.18 6.73 -11.90
CA THR A 282 22.99 6.37 -10.74
C THR A 282 23.47 7.61 -10.02
N TRP A 283 23.65 7.48 -8.71
CA TRP A 283 23.80 8.62 -7.81
C TRP A 283 24.82 8.33 -6.72
N LYS A 284 25.51 9.38 -6.27
CA LYS A 284 26.19 9.40 -4.97
C LYS A 284 25.20 9.88 -3.93
N VAL A 285 25.01 9.09 -2.87
CA VAL A 285 24.08 9.38 -1.77
C VAL A 285 24.78 10.29 -0.75
N PRO A 286 24.13 11.34 -0.22
CA PRO A 286 24.72 12.23 0.78
C PRO A 286 24.87 11.55 2.15
N GLY A 287 25.84 12.03 2.94
CA GLY A 287 26.16 11.55 4.28
C GLY A 287 27.41 10.67 4.31
N ASP A 288 27.64 9.99 5.44
CA ASP A 288 28.82 9.16 5.65
C ASP A 288 28.74 7.82 4.90
N GLY A 289 29.89 7.35 4.40
CA GLY A 289 30.06 6.05 3.73
C GLY A 289 30.17 6.11 2.21
N ASP A 290 30.14 4.94 1.58
CA ASP A 290 30.34 4.71 0.14
C ASP A 290 29.01 4.45 -0.61
N TRP A 291 27.89 4.91 -0.05
CA TRP A 291 26.55 4.61 -0.55
C TRP A 291 26.34 5.12 -1.98
N GLN A 292 25.82 4.23 -2.82
CA GLN A 292 25.42 4.50 -4.18
C GLN A 292 23.91 4.34 -4.33
N GLY A 293 23.34 5.16 -5.19
CA GLY A 293 21.92 5.20 -5.50
C GLY A 293 21.66 4.78 -6.93
N VAL A 294 20.52 4.14 -7.17
CA VAL A 294 19.99 3.91 -8.51
C VAL A 294 18.49 4.21 -8.53
N LEU A 295 18.06 4.90 -9.57
CA LEU A 295 16.66 5.11 -9.93
C LEU A 295 16.41 4.43 -11.27
N ILE A 296 15.35 3.63 -11.37
CA ILE A 296 14.95 2.93 -12.59
C ILE A 296 13.46 3.20 -12.83
N VAL A 297 13.13 3.50 -14.08
CA VAL A 297 11.77 3.61 -14.60
C VAL A 297 11.64 2.76 -15.85
N ILE A 298 10.67 1.84 -15.88
CA ILE A 298 10.42 0.94 -17.01
C ILE A 298 8.97 1.09 -17.45
N GLU A 299 8.74 1.31 -18.74
CA GLU A 299 7.39 1.20 -19.32
C GLU A 299 6.98 -0.27 -19.41
N MET A 300 5.86 -0.61 -18.80
CA MET A 300 5.35 -1.97 -18.75
C MET A 300 4.45 -2.23 -19.98
N PRO A 301 4.27 -3.49 -20.40
CA PRO A 301 3.39 -3.83 -21.53
C PRO A 301 1.92 -3.40 -21.32
N ALA A 302 1.48 -3.27 -20.07
CA ALA A 302 0.16 -2.77 -19.75
C ALA A 302 0.05 -1.28 -20.06
N LYS A 303 -1.03 -0.87 -20.74
CA LYS A 303 -1.28 0.52 -21.13
C LYS A 303 -1.11 1.46 -19.92
N ASP A 304 -0.43 2.56 -20.16
CA ASP A 304 -0.21 3.65 -19.21
C ASP A 304 0.55 3.26 -17.94
N ARG A 305 1.13 2.05 -17.84
CA ARG A 305 1.77 1.55 -16.61
C ARG A 305 3.30 1.61 -16.66
N ARG A 306 3.91 2.16 -15.60
CA ARG A 306 5.37 2.19 -15.41
C ARG A 306 5.73 1.54 -14.09
N SER A 307 6.78 0.72 -14.11
CA SER A 307 7.41 0.19 -12.91
C SER A 307 8.54 1.12 -12.48
N LEU A 308 8.64 1.38 -11.18
CA LEU A 308 9.60 2.30 -10.57
C LEU A 308 10.39 1.57 -9.49
N MET A 309 11.70 1.74 -9.46
CA MET A 309 12.57 1.28 -8.38
C MET A 309 13.54 2.40 -8.00
N MET A 310 13.66 2.67 -6.71
CA MET A 310 14.77 3.43 -6.15
C MET A 310 15.49 2.54 -5.14
N ARG A 311 16.81 2.51 -5.22
CA ARG A 311 17.65 1.80 -4.27
C ARG A 311 18.83 2.65 -3.85
N ALA A 312 19.17 2.59 -2.57
CA ALA A 312 20.46 3.01 -2.04
C ALA A 312 21.16 1.78 -1.46
N GLU A 313 22.44 1.58 -1.75
CA GLU A 313 23.22 0.49 -1.19
C GLU A 313 24.68 0.91 -0.95
N SER A 314 25.29 0.34 0.09
CA SER A 314 26.73 0.47 0.37
C SER A 314 27.46 -0.71 -0.27
N PRO A 315 28.34 -0.49 -1.28
CA PRO A 315 29.15 -1.55 -1.88
C PRO A 315 30.01 -2.34 -0.89
N THR A 316 30.42 -1.73 0.23
CA THR A 316 31.22 -2.36 1.28
C THR A 316 30.39 -2.92 2.46
N GLY A 317 29.06 -2.83 2.41
CA GLY A 317 28.15 -3.09 3.53
C GLY A 317 28.03 -4.54 4.05
N PHE A 318 28.88 -5.47 3.62
CA PHE A 318 29.04 -6.80 4.23
C PHE A 318 30.31 -6.89 5.10
N GLY A 319 30.66 -5.82 5.81
CA GLY A 319 31.69 -5.86 6.85
C GLY A 319 31.17 -6.57 8.09
N PHE A 320 31.68 -7.79 8.35
CA PHE A 320 31.54 -8.51 9.61
C PHE A 320 32.22 -7.77 10.77
#